data_AF-A0A0F9C9S4-F1
#
_entry.id   AF-A0A0F9C9S4-F1
#
_cell.length_a   1.000
_cell.length_b   1.000
_cell.length_c   1.000
_cell.angle_alpha   90.00
_cell.angle_beta   90.00
_cell.angle_gamma   90.00
#
_symmetry.space_group_name_H-M   'P 1'
#
loop_
_entity.id
_entity.type
_entity.pdbx_description
1 polymer ?
#
loop_
_entity_poly.entity_id
_entity_poly.type
_entity_poly.pdbx_seq_one_letter_code
_entity_poly.pdbx_strand_id
1 'polypeptide(L)'
;FDLYMATDVYEHLRPKDLSHAINEAKRVTKQFIMIRPKPSKDKRKRLHLTVWNRDKWKDFFTDYGLTIIDIGVGDRVDYKNVFLMKVI
;
A
#
# COMPACT_ATOMS: atom_id res chain seq x y z
N PHE A 1 8.31 15.16 1.54
CA PHE A 1 7.68 14.89 2.84
C PHE A 1 8.45 13.81 3.57
N ASP A 2 8.41 13.75 4.90
CA ASP A 2 9.04 12.63 5.62
C ASP A 2 8.15 11.37 5.58
N LEU A 3 6.84 11.57 5.50
CA LEU A 3 5.83 10.53 5.37
C LEU A 3 4.85 10.84 4.22
N TYR A 4 4.59 9.85 3.39
CA TYR A 4 3.47 9.82 2.43
C TYR A 4 2.41 8.85 2.95
N MET A 5 1.14 9.25 2.93
CA MET A 5 0.02 8.40 3.35
C MET A 5 -1.06 8.33 2.29
N ALA A 6 -1.55 7.12 2.02
CA ALA A 6 -2.72 6.89 1.19
C ALA A 6 -3.60 5.77 1.76
N THR A 7 -4.83 6.12 2.11
CA THR A 7 -5.82 5.17 2.66
C THR A 7 -7.01 5.07 1.73
N ASP A 8 -7.39 3.85 1.37
CA ASP A 8 -8.47 3.55 0.44
C ASP A 8 -8.31 4.27 -0.92
N VAL A 9 -7.10 4.19 -1.50
CA VAL A 9 -6.71 4.83 -2.78
C VAL A 9 -6.18 3.81 -3.78
N TYR A 10 -5.20 3.00 -3.38
CA TYR A 10 -4.43 2.15 -4.30
C TYR A 10 -5.30 1.04 -4.93
N GLU A 11 -6.37 0.61 -4.28
CA GLU A 11 -7.34 -0.33 -4.85
C GLU A 11 -8.13 0.25 -6.04
N HIS A 12 -8.19 1.58 -6.17
CA HIS A 12 -8.90 2.25 -7.26
C HIS A 12 -8.06 2.38 -8.53
N LEU A 13 -6.75 2.17 -8.42
CA LEU A 13 -5.85 2.16 -9.56
C LEU A 13 -5.95 0.83 -10.29
N ARG A 14 -5.74 0.83 -11.61
CA ARG A 14 -5.59 -0.42 -12.36
C ARG A 14 -4.21 -1.00 -12.05
N PRO A 15 -4.02 -2.34 -12.13
CA PRO A 15 -2.72 -2.95 -11.85
C PRO A 15 -1.54 -2.34 -12.63
N LYS A 16 -1.79 -1.94 -13.89
CA LYS A 16 -0.78 -1.31 -14.76
C LYS A 16 -0.36 0.10 -14.33
N ASP A 17 -1.18 0.78 -13.53
CA ASP A 17 -0.95 2.16 -13.10
C ASP A 17 -0.26 2.22 -11.73
N LEU A 18 -0.21 1.09 -11.00
CA LEU A 18 0.37 1.01 -9.65
C LEU A 18 1.87 1.32 -9.64
N SER A 19 2.60 0.90 -10.68
CA SER A 19 4.04 1.14 -10.83
C SER A 19 4.37 2.64 -10.84
N HIS A 20 3.58 3.41 -11.59
CA HIS A 20 3.72 4.85 -11.64
C HIS A 20 3.37 5.49 -10.30
N ALA A 21 2.25 5.08 -9.68
CA ALA A 21 1.82 5.62 -8.39
C ALA A 21 2.85 5.39 -7.27
N ILE A 22 3.45 4.19 -7.19
CA ILE A 22 4.45 3.91 -6.16
C ILE A 22 5.76 4.64 -6.41
N ASN A 23 6.18 4.80 -7.66
CA ASN A 23 7.37 5.59 -8.01
C ASN A 23 7.20 7.07 -7.67
N GLU A 24 6.02 7.64 -7.92
CA GLU A 24 5.73 9.02 -7.52
C GLU A 24 5.69 9.17 -6.00
N ALA A 25 5.11 8.22 -5.26
CA ALA A 25 5.14 8.22 -3.80
C ALA A 25 6.58 8.19 -3.27
N LYS A 26 7.46 7.38 -3.87
CA LYS A 26 8.90 7.36 -3.55
C LYS A 26 9.60 8.68 -3.90
N ARG A 27 9.27 9.31 -5.04
CA ARG A 27 9.87 10.58 -5.47
C ARG A 27 9.56 11.73 -4.51
N VAL A 28 8.36 11.76 -3.95
CA VAL A 28 7.91 12.88 -3.09
C VAL A 28 8.15 12.67 -1.60
N THR A 29 8.51 11.45 -1.18
CA THR A 29 8.77 11.10 0.22
C THR A 29 10.24 10.80 0.46
N LYS A 30 10.74 11.16 1.64
CA LYS A 30 12.15 10.99 2.01
C LYS A 30 12.40 9.75 2.86
N GLN A 31 11.40 9.31 3.63
CA GLN A 31 11.64 8.30 4.66
C GLN A 31 10.59 7.21 4.68
N PHE A 32 9.31 7.56 4.77
CA PHE A 32 8.24 6.58 4.98
C PHE A 32 7.09 6.71 3.98
N ILE A 33 6.50 5.57 3.65
CA ILE A 33 5.26 5.42 2.88
C ILE A 33 4.32 4.57 3.73
N MET A 34 3.09 5.04 3.97
CA MET A 34 2.02 4.25 4.56
C MET A 34 0.88 4.11 3.57
N ILE A 35 0.56 2.88 3.19
CA ILE A 35 -0.56 2.58 2.29
C ILE A 35 -1.51 1.60 2.97
N ARG A 36 -2.81 1.87 2.88
CA ARG A 36 -3.87 0.96 3.31
C ARG A 36 -4.87 0.74 2.18
N PRO A 37 -4.72 -0.29 1.35
CA PRO A 37 -5.70 -0.62 0.33
C PRO A 37 -6.82 -1.49 0.91
N LYS A 38 -8.03 -1.34 0.38
CA LYS A 38 -9.15 -2.22 0.73
C LYS A 38 -9.20 -3.47 -0.18
N PRO A 39 -8.91 -4.68 0.34
CA PRO A 39 -8.76 -5.89 -0.47
C PRO A 39 -10.10 -6.58 -0.78
N SER A 40 -11.16 -5.82 -1.01
CA SER A 40 -12.49 -6.39 -1.29
C SER A 40 -13.10 -5.70 -2.49
N LYS A 41 -13.85 -6.42 -3.32
CA LYS A 41 -14.61 -5.79 -4.41
C LYS A 41 -15.63 -4.84 -3.81
N ASP A 42 -15.67 -3.62 -4.31
CA ASP A 42 -16.80 -2.72 -4.03
C ASP A 42 -18.09 -3.35 -4.57
N LYS A 43 -19.03 -3.63 -3.66
CA LYS A 43 -20.32 -4.26 -3.97
C LYS A 43 -21.22 -3.37 -4.81
N ARG A 44 -21.02 -2.04 -4.80
CA ARG A 44 -21.97 -1.08 -5.36
C ARG A 44 -21.49 -0.42 -6.65
N LYS A 45 -20.21 -0.05 -6.76
CA LYS A 45 -19.76 0.82 -7.86
C LYS A 45 -18.58 0.27 -8.68
N ARG A 46 -18.11 -0.96 -8.41
CA ARG A 46 -16.95 -1.60 -9.11
C ARG A 46 -15.73 -0.67 -9.22
N LEU A 47 -15.54 0.23 -8.26
CA LEU A 47 -14.47 1.23 -8.29
C LEU A 47 -13.11 0.65 -7.88
N HIS A 48 -13.09 -0.54 -7.28
CA HIS A 48 -11.86 -1.22 -6.89
C HIS A 48 -11.35 -2.01 -8.09
N LEU A 49 -10.47 -1.38 -8.86
CA LEU A 49 -9.89 -1.93 -10.09
C LEU A 49 -8.74 -2.90 -9.78
N THR A 50 -8.13 -2.78 -8.59
CA THR A 50 -7.14 -3.73 -8.07
C THR A 50 -7.65 -4.34 -6.77
N VAL A 51 -7.99 -5.63 -6.81
CA VAL A 51 -8.40 -6.42 -5.64
C VAL A 51 -7.38 -7.51 -5.42
N TRP A 52 -6.38 -7.22 -4.58
CA TRP A 52 -5.32 -8.16 -4.20
C TRP A 52 -5.43 -8.51 -2.72
N ASN A 53 -5.00 -9.72 -2.38
CA ASN A 53 -4.82 -10.12 -0.98
C ASN A 53 -3.60 -9.41 -0.38
N ARG A 54 -3.40 -9.55 0.93
CA ARG A 54 -2.31 -8.88 1.66
C ARG A 54 -0.94 -9.28 1.12
N ASP A 55 -0.72 -10.56 0.86
CA ASP A 55 0.58 -11.08 0.42
C ASP A 55 0.99 -10.49 -0.92
N LYS A 56 0.07 -10.42 -1.88
CA LYS A 56 0.35 -9.82 -3.18
C LYS A 56 0.62 -8.32 -3.11
N TRP A 57 -0.03 -7.59 -2.18
CA TRP A 57 0.34 -6.20 -1.91
C TRP A 57 1.74 -6.09 -1.31
N LYS A 58 2.08 -6.98 -0.37
CA LYS A 58 3.40 -7.06 0.24
C LYS A 58 4.48 -7.31 -0.81
N ASP A 59 4.30 -8.32 -1.66
CA ASP A 59 5.22 -8.66 -2.75
C ASP A 59 5.41 -7.48 -3.69
N PHE A 60 4.30 -6.83 -4.11
CA PHE A 60 4.34 -5.64 -4.93
C PHE A 60 5.19 -4.52 -4.30
N PHE A 61 5.02 -4.22 -3.02
CA PHE A 61 5.81 -3.16 -2.40
C PHE A 61 7.29 -3.52 -2.28
N THR A 62 7.60 -4.79 -1.95
CA THR A 62 8.99 -5.25 -1.85
C THR A 62 9.70 -5.24 -3.19
N ASP A 63 9.01 -5.57 -4.28
CA ASP A 63 9.56 -5.51 -5.65
C ASP A 63 9.99 -4.08 -6.06
N TYR A 64 9.41 -3.05 -5.43
CA TYR A 64 9.78 -1.64 -5.64
C TYR A 64 10.82 -1.13 -4.63
N GLY A 65 11.50 -2.03 -3.93
CA GLY A 65 12.57 -1.70 -3.00
C GLY A 65 12.10 -1.03 -1.71
N LEU A 66 10.85 -1.27 -1.31
CA LEU A 66 10.32 -0.80 -0.03
C LEU A 66 10.49 -1.88 1.04
N THR A 67 10.97 -1.47 2.21
CA THR A 67 11.06 -2.36 3.37
C THR A 67 9.81 -2.21 4.22
N ILE A 68 9.01 -3.27 4.36
CA ILE A 68 7.82 -3.26 5.22
C ILE A 68 8.24 -3.27 6.68
N ILE A 69 7.64 -2.37 7.46
CA ILE A 69 7.76 -2.29 8.91
C ILE A 69 6.48 -2.88 9.49
N ASP A 70 6.62 -3.95 10.27
CA ASP A 70 5.49 -4.53 10.98
C ASP A 70 4.99 -3.55 12.05
N ILE A 71 3.67 -3.34 12.05
CA ILE A 71 2.98 -2.42 12.97
C ILE A 71 1.91 -3.19 13.75
N GLY A 72 1.94 -3.06 15.08
CA GLY A 72 1.10 -3.81 16.00
C GLY A 72 1.55 -3.64 17.46
N VAL A 73 0.77 -4.20 18.39
CA VAL A 73 1.11 -4.23 19.83
C VAL A 73 1.31 -5.70 20.24
N GLY A 74 2.53 -6.06 20.66
CA GLY A 74 2.88 -7.44 20.99
C GLY A 74 2.64 -8.38 19.79
N ASP A 75 1.98 -9.52 20.02
CA ASP A 75 1.67 -10.51 18.98
C ASP A 75 0.43 -10.15 18.14
N ARG A 76 -0.16 -8.96 18.33
CA ARG A 76 -1.39 -8.54 17.63
C ARG A 76 -1.09 -7.59 16.48
N VAL A 77 -1.28 -8.10 15.26
CA VAL A 77 -1.36 -7.28 14.04
C VAL A 77 -2.78 -6.72 13.92
N ASP A 78 -3.07 -5.63 14.65
CA ASP A 78 -4.42 -5.05 14.71
C ASP A 78 -4.83 -4.32 13.42
N TYR A 79 -3.86 -3.95 12.58
CA TYR A 79 -4.10 -3.11 11.40
C TYR A 79 -4.17 -3.92 10.11
N LYS A 80 -5.37 -4.46 9.82
CA LYS A 80 -5.64 -5.19 8.58
C LYS A 80 -5.31 -4.35 7.34
N ASN A 81 -4.40 -4.86 6.51
CA ASN A 81 -3.96 -4.27 5.24
C ASN A 81 -3.33 -2.88 5.36
N VAL A 82 -2.76 -2.54 6.52
CA VAL A 82 -1.88 -1.37 6.58
C VAL A 82 -0.45 -1.84 6.31
N PHE A 83 0.24 -1.08 5.48
CA PHE A 83 1.64 -1.28 5.12
C PHE A 83 2.36 0.01 5.46
N LEU A 84 3.10 0.03 6.57
CA LEU A 84 4.11 1.05 6.82
C LEU A 84 5.42 0.57 6.19
N MET A 85 6.08 1.44 5.45
CA MET A 85 7.24 1.08 4.66
C MET A 85 8.32 2.15 4.74
N LYS A 86 9.57 1.71 4.79
CA LYS A 86 10.75 2.57 4.65
C LYS A 86 11.19 2.63 3.19
N VAL A 87 11.50 3.84 2.73
CA VAL A 87 12.15 4.09 1.44
C VAL A 87 13.66 3.89 1.60
N ILE A 88 14.25 3.08 0.72
CA ILE A 88 15.70 2.86 0.61
C ILE A 88 16.26 3.84 -0.43
#